data_AF-A0A953TVR2-F1
#
_entry.id   AF-A0A953TVR2-F1
#
_cell.length_a   1.000
_cell.length_b   1.000
_cell.length_c   1.000
_cell.angle_alpha   90.00
_cell.angle_beta   90.00
_cell.angle_gamma   90.00
#
_symmetry.space_group_name_H-M   'P 1'
#
loop_
_entity.id
_entity.type
_entity.pdbx_description
1 polymer ?
#
loop_
_entity_poly.entity_id
_entity_poly.type
_entity_poly.pdbx_seq_one_letter_code
_entity_poly.pdbx_strand_id
1 'polypeptide(L)' 'MTTSSGSYEVHSEARGPHWIAWISRDGSGKPERSVVLVAETREMAEERARAWGEKS' A
#
# COMPACT_ATOMS: atom_id res chain seq x y z
N MET A 1 5.69 -14.41 -17.23
CA MET A 1 6.03 -13.27 -16.35
C MET A 1 5.55 -13.64 -14.97
N THR A 2 6.46 -13.96 -14.07
CA THR A 2 6.13 -14.44 -12.72
C THR A 2 6.92 -13.60 -11.74
N THR A 3 6.33 -12.48 -11.31
CA THR A 3 6.80 -11.78 -10.11
C THR A 3 6.12 -12.46 -8.94
N SER A 4 6.84 -13.40 -8.30
CA SER A 4 6.52 -13.81 -6.94
C SER A 4 6.86 -12.67 -6.00
N SER A 5 6.09 -11.59 -6.06
CA SER A 5 6.02 -10.60 -5.00
C SER A 5 5.45 -11.35 -3.81
N GLY A 6 6.24 -11.53 -2.73
CA GLY A 6 5.73 -12.17 -1.52
C GLY A 6 4.36 -11.58 -1.17
N SER A 7 3.35 -12.44 -1.02
CA SER A 7 1.94 -12.02 -0.98
C SER A 7 1.74 -10.89 0.02
N TYR A 8 1.44 -9.69 -0.49
CA TYR A 8 1.08 -8.55 0.31
C TYR A 8 -0.33 -8.11 -0.06
N GLU A 9 -1.06 -7.61 0.93
CA GLU A 9 -2.36 -7.00 0.73
C GLU A 9 -2.21 -5.49 0.67
N VAL A 10 -2.97 -4.83 -0.21
CA VAL A 10 -3.01 -3.38 -0.30
C VAL A 10 -4.23 -2.88 0.46
N HIS A 11 -4.02 -1.94 1.37
CA HIS A 11 -5.05 -1.27 2.14
C HIS A 11 -5.08 0.21 1.75
N SER A 12 -6.26 0.83 1.76
CA SER A 12 -6.42 2.26 1.51
C SER A 12 -7.53 2.86 2.36
N GLU A 13 -7.34 4.11 2.77
CA GLU A 13 -8.30 4.85 3.59
C GLU A 13 -8.33 6.33 3.21
N ALA A 14 -9.52 6.93 3.19
CA ALA A 14 -9.68 8.37 3.06
C ALA A 14 -9.30 9.08 4.37
N ARG A 15 -8.46 10.10 4.27
CA ARG A 15 -8.01 10.95 5.38
C ARG A 15 -8.18 12.42 4.99
N GLY A 16 -9.36 12.96 5.28
CA GLY A 16 -9.72 14.32 4.88
C GLY A 16 -9.74 14.47 3.34
N PRO A 17 -9.04 15.46 2.76
CA PRO A 17 -8.96 15.65 1.31
C PRO A 17 -7.94 14.74 0.62
N HIS A 18 -7.33 13.80 1.35
CA HIS A 18 -6.29 12.91 0.82
C HIS A 18 -6.67 11.45 1.04
N TRP A 19 -6.01 10.58 0.29
CA TRP A 19 -6.01 9.14 0.48
C TRP A 19 -4.67 8.68 1.00
N ILE A 20 -4.70 7.73 1.92
CA ILE A 20 -3.53 6.97 2.32
C ILE A 20 -3.67 5.53 1.85
N ALA A 21 -2.55 4.88 1.55
CA ALA A 21 -2.48 3.45 1.30
C ALA A 21 -1.20 2.87 1.89
N TRP A 22 -1.25 1.58 2.22
CA TRP A 22 -0.11 0.82 2.74
C TRP A 22 -0.23 -0.63 2.31
N ILE A 23 0.83 -1.40 2.51
CA ILE A 23 0.77 -2.85 2.36
C ILE A 23 0.93 -3.56 3.70
N SER A 24 0.38 -4.76 3.81
CA SER A 24 0.60 -5.67 4.95
C SER A 24 0.99 -7.06 4.44
N ARG A 25 1.96 -7.71 5.08
CA ARG A 25 2.43 -9.07 4.72
C ARG A 25 2.05 -10.16 5.71
N ASP A 26 1.73 -9.78 6.94
CA ASP A 26 1.46 -10.69 8.05
C ASP A 26 -0.04 -10.91 8.31
N GLY A 27 -0.90 -10.38 7.44
CA GLY A 27 -2.36 -10.41 7.61
C GLY A 27 -2.86 -9.58 8.79
N SER A 28 -2.01 -8.78 9.44
CA SER A 28 -2.41 -7.93 10.56
C SER A 28 -3.21 -6.69 10.14
N GLY A 29 -3.24 -6.42 8.83
CA GLY A 29 -3.75 -5.17 8.26
C GLY A 29 -2.90 -3.94 8.62
N LYS A 30 -1.77 -4.11 9.33
CA LYS A 30 -0.90 -3.01 9.72
C LYS A 30 0.09 -2.65 8.60
N PRO A 31 0.48 -1.38 8.50
CA PRO A 31 1.50 -0.96 7.55
C PRO A 31 2.83 -1.68 7.77
N GLU A 32 3.32 -2.33 6.72
CA GLU A 32 4.66 -2.90 6.70
C GLU A 32 5.69 -1.79 6.95
N ARG A 33 6.64 -2.06 7.86
CA ARG A 33 7.67 -1.10 8.28
C ARG A 33 7.10 0.26 8.74
N SER A 34 5.83 0.31 9.15
CA SER A 34 5.11 1.55 9.50
C SER A 34 5.03 2.58 8.36
N VAL A 35 5.06 2.14 7.09
CA VAL A 35 5.04 3.03 5.93
C VAL A 35 3.62 3.23 5.39
N VAL A 36 3.21 4.49 5.25
CA VAL A 36 1.95 4.92 4.63
C VAL A 36 2.23 5.90 3.49
N LEU A 37 1.56 5.69 2.36
CA LEU A 37 1.74 6.44 1.12
C LEU A 37 0.51 7.33 0.92
N VAL A 38 0.73 8.63 0.80
CA VAL A 38 -0.34 9.62 0.63
C VAL A 38 -0.53 9.94 -0.86
N ALA A 39 -1.77 10.13 -1.31
CA ALA A 39 -2.09 10.63 -2.64
C ALA A 39 -3.41 11.42 -2.63
N GLU A 40 -3.70 12.12 -3.73
CA GLU A 40 -4.96 12.86 -3.92
C GLU A 40 -6.15 11.92 -4.14
N THR A 41 -5.95 10.83 -4.86
CA THR A 41 -6.99 9.83 -5.14
C THR A 41 -6.63 8.47 -4.55
N ARG A 42 -7.65 7.63 -4.34
CA ARG A 42 -7.49 6.26 -3.86
C ARG A 42 -6.57 5.45 -4.76
N GLU A 43 -6.80 5.52 -6.07
CA GLU A 43 -6.09 4.74 -7.08
C GLU A 43 -4.60 5.08 -7.08
N MET A 44 -4.27 6.39 -6.95
CA MET A 44 -2.89 6.84 -6.90
C MET A 44 -2.22 6.44 -5.58
N ALA A 45 -2.93 6.40 -4.46
CA ALA A 45 -2.39 5.90 -3.20
C ALA A 45 -2.05 4.40 -3.32
N GLU A 46 -3.00 3.61 -3.82
CA GLU A 46 -2.83 2.16 -3.99
C GLU A 46 -1.73 1.81 -5.00
N GLU A 47 -1.58 2.59 -6.08
CA GLU A 47 -0.47 2.43 -7.04
C GLU A 47 0.89 2.68 -6.37
N ARG A 48 0.99 3.74 -5.55
CA ARG A 48 2.21 4.01 -4.78
C ARG A 48 2.52 2.89 -3.78
N ALA A 49 1.50 2.35 -3.11
CA ALA A 49 1.67 1.23 -2.18
C ALA A 49 2.17 -0.04 -2.90
N ARG A 50 1.61 -0.37 -4.08
CA ARG A 50 2.11 -1.48 -4.91
C ARG A 50 3.54 -1.27 -5.37
N ALA A 51 3.85 -0.09 -5.91
CA ALA A 51 5.19 0.25 -6.36
C ALA A 51 6.22 0.24 -5.21
N TRP A 52 5.79 0.59 -4.00
CA TRP A 52 6.61 0.46 -2.80
C TRP A 52 6.83 -1.02 -2.44
N GLY A 53 5.77 -1.84 -2.43
CA GLY A 53 5.83 -3.27 -2.12
C GLY A 53 6.67 -4.11 -3.10
N GLU A 54 6.72 -3.70 -4.36
CA GLU A 54 7.59 -4.31 -5.39
C GLU A 54 9.07 -3.99 -5.20
N LYS A 55 9.40 -2.85 -4.55
CA LYS A 55 10.77 -2.39 -4.31
C LYS A 55 11.32 -2.76 -2.93
N SER A 56 10.48 -3.27 -2.02
CA SER A 56 10.76 -3.36 -0.58
C SER A 56 11.23 -4.73 -0.09
#